data_AF-A0A9X7DL59-F1
#
_entry.id   AF-A0A9X7DL59-F1
#
_cell.length_a   1.000
_cell.length_b   1.000
_cell.length_c   1.000
_cell.angle_alpha   90.00
_cell.angle_beta   90.00
_cell.angle_gamma   90.00
#
_symmetry.space_group_name_H-M   'P 1'
#
loop_
_entity.id
_entity.type
_entity.pdbx_description
1 polymer ?
#
loop_
_entity_poly.entity_id
_entity_poly.type
_entity_poly.pdbx_seq_one_letter_code
_entity_poly.pdbx_strand_id
1 'polypeptide(L)'
;MNKSRSSLSIGKIEVFLPNHSISYFYIAEDLADFFEMETNYEAVKYFRKILRENMDLKDYKKIEFDRESSEVVIRTSNALVMLGIVVLMNKLINFELSKEEIRKVEQQLLSHKRPKKQKWTIGNLFLISLSNNTYALGQVVWLSYSEPVCGLFDINFRKIPDLFDTDNYNYISVLSLTSCSLDDYSWKVVGNKDVMIDKSEVDRKHIGGSEIGSISHTSGVLDDLAEAYFGIQLWNDMYDEDYYDQLLLPSVTRPSTSIILSPLERERYLK
;
A
#
# COMPACT_ATOMS: atom_id res chain seq x y z
N MET A 1 -9.16 -1.94 5.76
CA MET A 1 -9.82 -1.84 4.42
C MET A 1 -9.25 -0.64 3.67
N ASN A 2 -8.37 -0.86 2.68
CA ASN A 2 -7.79 0.21 1.86
C ASN A 2 -8.90 0.94 1.08
N LYS A 3 -9.09 2.24 1.33
CA LYS A 3 -9.99 3.07 0.53
C LYS A 3 -9.46 3.15 -0.91
N SER A 4 -10.15 2.41 -1.79
CA SER A 4 -10.29 2.61 -3.24
C SER A 4 -8.99 2.71 -4.08
N ARG A 5 -8.37 1.56 -4.37
CA ARG A 5 -7.69 1.43 -5.67
C ARG A 5 -8.76 1.49 -6.76
N SER A 6 -8.75 2.53 -7.58
CA SER A 6 -9.66 2.61 -8.73
C SER A 6 -9.29 1.56 -9.76
N SER A 7 -10.21 0.66 -10.06
CA SER A 7 -10.06 -0.38 -11.09
C SER A 7 -11.20 -0.33 -12.10
N LEU A 8 -10.98 -0.95 -13.26
CA LEU A 8 -11.97 -1.17 -14.29
C LEU A 8 -12.00 -2.66 -14.64
N SER A 9 -13.16 -3.30 -14.48
CA SER A 9 -13.39 -4.65 -15.00
C SER A 9 -13.67 -4.57 -16.50
N ILE A 10 -12.88 -5.30 -17.29
CA ILE A 10 -12.96 -5.35 -18.75
C ILE A 10 -13.00 -6.81 -19.17
N GLY A 11 -14.21 -7.30 -19.44
CA GLY A 11 -14.46 -8.73 -19.62
C GLY A 11 -14.13 -9.49 -18.34
N LYS A 12 -13.20 -10.44 -18.43
CA LYS A 12 -12.73 -11.26 -17.29
C LYS A 12 -11.53 -10.68 -16.55
N ILE A 13 -11.09 -9.49 -16.91
CA ILE A 13 -9.82 -8.93 -16.42
C ILE A 13 -10.11 -7.66 -15.65
N GLU A 14 -9.50 -7.54 -14.48
CA GLU A 14 -9.47 -6.29 -13.73
C GLU A 14 -8.21 -5.49 -14.07
N VAL A 15 -8.39 -4.24 -14.49
CA VAL A 15 -7.29 -3.30 -14.73
C VAL A 15 -7.29 -2.26 -13.62
N PHE A 16 -6.19 -2.20 -12.89
CA PHE A 16 -5.95 -1.15 -11.90
C PHE A 16 -5.43 0.11 -12.59
N LEU A 17 -6.05 1.24 -12.26
CA LEU A 17 -5.72 2.54 -12.84
C LEU A 17 -4.61 3.23 -12.03
N PRO A 18 -3.80 4.11 -12.67
CA PRO A 18 -2.88 4.99 -11.98
C PRO A 18 -3.56 5.76 -10.85
N ASN A 19 -2.94 5.83 -9.69
CA ASN A 19 -3.49 6.50 -8.51
C ASN A 19 -2.45 7.48 -7.92
N HIS A 20 -2.65 7.94 -6.68
CA HIS A 20 -1.73 8.89 -6.04
C HIS A 20 -0.29 8.35 -6.00
N SER A 21 -0.09 7.07 -5.66
CA SER A 21 1.24 6.45 -5.55
C SER A 21 1.73 5.84 -6.86
N ILE A 22 0.84 5.21 -7.63
CA ILE A 22 1.19 4.40 -8.80
C ILE A 22 0.97 5.21 -10.09
N SER A 23 2.00 5.27 -10.94
CA SER A 23 2.00 6.07 -12.18
C SER A 23 1.58 5.31 -13.44
N TYR A 24 1.29 4.01 -13.32
CA TYR A 24 1.03 3.11 -14.44
C TYR A 24 -0.29 2.34 -14.25
N PHE A 25 -0.82 1.84 -15.35
CA PHE A 25 -1.89 0.83 -15.33
C PHE A 25 -1.26 -0.52 -15.06
N TYR A 26 -1.95 -1.39 -14.33
CA TYR A 26 -1.51 -2.77 -14.18
C TYR A 26 -2.66 -3.76 -14.08
N ILE A 27 -2.35 -5.01 -14.40
CA ILE A 27 -3.14 -6.20 -14.14
C ILE A 27 -2.33 -7.03 -13.16
N ALA A 28 -2.96 -7.60 -12.15
CA ALA A 28 -2.38 -8.62 -11.29
C ALA A 28 -3.28 -9.85 -11.42
N GLU A 29 -2.74 -10.95 -11.95
CA GLU A 29 -3.51 -12.13 -12.31
C GLU A 29 -2.64 -13.38 -12.17
N ASP A 30 -3.25 -14.49 -11.75
CA ASP A 30 -2.61 -15.81 -11.88
C ASP A 30 -2.71 -16.25 -13.35
N LEU A 31 -1.67 -15.97 -14.13
CA LEU A 31 -1.67 -16.32 -15.55
C LEU A 31 -1.60 -17.83 -15.80
N ALA A 32 -1.11 -18.61 -14.84
CA ALA A 32 -1.09 -20.06 -14.94
C ALA A 32 -2.52 -20.58 -14.96
N ASP A 33 -3.31 -20.21 -13.95
CA ASP A 33 -4.72 -20.56 -13.88
C ASP A 33 -5.51 -19.92 -15.03
N PHE A 34 -5.26 -18.65 -15.35
CA PHE A 34 -5.98 -17.93 -16.40
C PHE A 34 -5.78 -18.52 -17.80
N PHE A 35 -4.60 -19.09 -18.10
CA PHE A 35 -4.29 -19.72 -19.39
C PHE A 35 -4.25 -21.25 -19.33
N GLU A 36 -4.69 -21.87 -18.23
CA GLU A 36 -4.69 -23.32 -18.01
C GLU A 36 -3.29 -23.96 -18.22
N MET A 37 -2.26 -23.35 -17.62
CA MET A 37 -0.87 -23.79 -17.68
C MET A 37 -0.35 -24.22 -16.31
N GLU A 38 0.69 -25.04 -16.28
CA GLU A 38 1.23 -25.58 -15.02
C GLU A 38 1.87 -24.49 -14.15
N THR A 39 2.51 -23.50 -14.76
CA THR A 39 3.22 -22.45 -14.00
C THR A 39 3.09 -21.06 -14.61
N ASN A 40 3.16 -20.05 -13.74
CA ASN A 40 3.21 -18.66 -14.16
C ASN A 40 4.43 -18.33 -15.02
N TYR A 41 5.52 -19.09 -14.89
CA TYR A 41 6.68 -18.93 -15.75
C TYR A 41 6.38 -19.28 -17.22
N GLU A 42 5.70 -20.42 -17.43
CA GLU A 42 5.28 -20.85 -18.76
C GLU A 42 4.23 -19.92 -19.35
N ALA A 43 3.24 -19.55 -18.54
CA ALA A 43 2.19 -18.61 -18.92
C ALA A 43 2.76 -17.24 -19.36
N VAL A 44 3.72 -16.68 -18.62
CA VAL A 44 4.40 -15.43 -19.01
C VAL A 44 5.18 -15.58 -20.32
N LYS A 45 5.90 -16.70 -20.50
CA LYS A 45 6.67 -16.94 -21.72
C LYS A 45 5.74 -17.06 -22.93
N TYR A 46 4.65 -17.79 -22.78
CA TYR A 46 3.59 -17.92 -23.78
C TYR A 46 2.99 -16.55 -24.12
N PHE A 47 2.53 -15.81 -23.11
CA PHE A 47 1.84 -14.54 -23.35
C PHE A 47 2.76 -13.48 -23.94
N ARG A 48 4.04 -13.43 -23.52
CA ARG A 48 5.05 -12.57 -24.16
C ARG A 48 5.24 -12.87 -25.64
N LYS A 49 5.16 -14.14 -26.07
CA LYS A 49 5.22 -14.52 -27.48
C LYS A 49 4.00 -13.99 -28.23
N ILE A 50 2.80 -14.22 -27.69
CA ILE A 50 1.54 -13.73 -28.28
C ILE A 50 1.57 -12.21 -28.45
N LEU A 51 2.00 -11.46 -27.42
CA LEU A 51 2.10 -10.01 -27.50
C LEU A 51 3.06 -9.54 -28.59
N ARG A 52 4.23 -10.19 -28.75
CA ARG A 52 5.19 -9.83 -29.81
C ARG A 52 4.64 -10.09 -31.22
N GLU A 53 3.79 -11.10 -31.37
CA GLU A 53 3.18 -11.46 -32.65
C GLU A 53 1.98 -10.57 -33.02
N ASN A 54 1.33 -9.95 -32.02
CA ASN A 54 0.08 -9.20 -32.19
C ASN A 54 0.20 -7.69 -31.91
N MET A 55 1.38 -7.20 -31.55
CA MET A 55 1.63 -5.78 -31.27
C MET A 55 2.89 -5.29 -31.96
N ASP A 56 2.91 -3.99 -32.27
CA ASP A 56 4.11 -3.32 -32.75
C ASP A 56 5.24 -3.40 -31.71
N LEU A 57 6.47 -3.60 -32.19
CA LEU A 57 7.65 -3.72 -31.33
C LEU A 57 7.84 -2.51 -30.40
N LYS A 58 7.45 -1.31 -30.84
CA LYS A 58 7.50 -0.08 -30.05
C LYS A 58 6.57 -0.13 -28.84
N ASP A 59 5.39 -0.73 -28.99
CA ASP A 59 4.40 -0.82 -27.92
C ASP A 59 4.70 -1.98 -26.99
N TYR A 60 5.12 -3.12 -27.53
CA TYR A 60 5.59 -4.26 -26.74
C TYR A 60 6.71 -3.88 -25.76
N LYS A 61 7.67 -3.04 -26.18
CA LYS A 61 8.78 -2.58 -25.33
C LYS A 61 8.35 -1.70 -24.15
N LYS A 62 7.09 -1.25 -24.10
CA LYS A 62 6.53 -0.45 -22.99
C LYS A 62 5.82 -1.33 -21.94
N ILE A 63 5.84 -2.64 -22.12
CA ILE A 63 5.18 -3.60 -21.24
C ILE A 63 6.23 -4.19 -20.32
N GLU A 64 5.99 -4.09 -19.02
CA GLU A 64 6.79 -4.74 -18.00
C GLU A 64 6.00 -5.87 -17.36
N PHE A 65 6.73 -6.92 -16.97
CA PHE A 65 6.17 -8.06 -16.27
C PHE A 65 6.96 -8.24 -14.99
N ASP A 66 6.27 -8.18 -13.87
CA ASP A 66 6.78 -8.59 -12.59
C ASP A 66 6.14 -9.91 -12.16
N ARG A 67 6.90 -10.73 -11.45
CA ARG A 67 6.43 -12.01 -10.92
C ARG A 67 6.59 -11.93 -9.42
N GLU A 68 5.55 -11.43 -8.76
CA GLU A 68 5.51 -11.43 -7.31
C GLU A 68 4.58 -12.55 -6.86
N SER A 69 5.12 -13.50 -6.10
CA SER A 69 4.36 -14.59 -5.47
C SER A 69 3.61 -15.52 -6.44
N SER A 70 2.30 -15.70 -6.24
CA SER A 70 1.34 -16.51 -7.00
C SER A 70 0.75 -15.79 -8.21
N GLU A 71 1.04 -14.51 -8.41
CA GLU A 71 0.46 -13.71 -9.48
C GLU A 71 1.54 -13.12 -10.38
N VAL A 72 1.13 -12.69 -11.57
CA VAL A 72 1.95 -11.93 -12.49
C VAL A 72 1.38 -10.53 -12.60
N VAL A 73 2.24 -9.54 -12.38
CA VAL A 73 1.90 -8.14 -12.60
C VAL A 73 2.32 -7.73 -14.00
N ILE A 74 1.35 -7.36 -14.84
CA ILE A 74 1.58 -6.80 -16.17
C ILE A 74 1.31 -5.31 -16.11
N ARG A 75 2.30 -4.48 -16.42
CA ARG A 75 2.17 -3.02 -16.26
C ARG A 75 2.65 -2.21 -17.45
N THR A 76 2.01 -1.07 -17.67
CA THR A 76 2.43 -0.07 -18.63
C THR A 76 1.85 1.31 -18.27
N SER A 77 2.58 2.39 -18.59
CA SER A 77 2.09 3.76 -18.43
C SER A 77 1.20 4.23 -19.59
N ASN A 78 1.06 3.43 -20.65
CA ASN A 78 0.30 3.79 -21.84
C ASN A 78 -1.08 3.11 -21.86
N ALA A 79 -2.13 3.92 -21.84
CA ALA A 79 -3.53 3.46 -21.84
C ALA A 79 -3.89 2.56 -23.03
N LEU A 80 -3.43 2.89 -24.24
CA LEU A 80 -3.74 2.12 -25.45
C LEU A 80 -2.99 0.78 -25.48
N VAL A 81 -1.77 0.75 -24.98
CA VAL A 81 -1.02 -0.50 -24.81
C VAL A 81 -1.74 -1.40 -23.80
N MET A 82 -2.22 -0.84 -22.68
CA MET A 82 -3.00 -1.60 -21.70
C MET A 82 -4.30 -2.15 -22.30
N LEU A 83 -5.03 -1.34 -23.07
CA LEU A 83 -6.22 -1.82 -23.79
C LEU A 83 -5.91 -3.01 -24.70
N GLY A 84 -4.82 -2.91 -25.49
CA GLY A 84 -4.39 -3.99 -26.37
C GLY A 84 -4.07 -5.29 -25.62
N ILE A 85 -3.42 -5.18 -24.45
CA ILE A 85 -3.12 -6.34 -23.58
C ILE A 85 -4.41 -7.02 -23.15
N VAL A 86 -5.35 -6.25 -22.61
CA VAL A 86 -6.63 -6.74 -22.06
C VAL A 86 -7.50 -7.39 -23.13
N VAL A 87 -7.56 -6.79 -24.33
CA VAL A 87 -8.31 -7.34 -25.46
C VAL A 87 -7.70 -8.68 -25.90
N LEU A 88 -6.37 -8.77 -25.99
CA LEU A 88 -5.70 -10.02 -26.34
C LEU A 88 -5.91 -11.11 -25.28
N MET A 89 -5.78 -10.78 -23.99
CA MET A 89 -6.00 -11.73 -22.91
C MET A 89 -7.44 -12.27 -22.90
N ASN A 90 -8.46 -11.41 -23.02
CA ASN A 90 -9.86 -11.86 -23.13
C ASN A 90 -10.07 -12.77 -24.36
N LYS A 91 -9.46 -12.42 -25.51
CA LYS A 91 -9.53 -13.25 -26.71
C LYS A 91 -8.91 -14.64 -26.51
N LEU A 92 -7.80 -14.75 -25.79
CA LEU A 92 -7.11 -16.01 -25.54
C LEU A 92 -7.96 -17.01 -24.73
N ILE A 93 -8.85 -16.52 -23.87
CA ILE A 93 -9.80 -17.33 -23.11
C ILE A 93 -11.17 -17.46 -23.80
N ASN A 94 -11.26 -17.14 -25.10
CA ASN A 94 -12.49 -17.14 -25.89
C ASN A 94 -13.60 -16.23 -25.33
N PHE A 95 -13.22 -15.17 -24.59
CA PHE A 95 -14.14 -14.13 -24.16
C PHE A 95 -14.16 -12.98 -25.19
N GLU A 96 -15.25 -12.85 -25.93
CA GLU A 96 -15.40 -11.80 -26.94
C GLU A 96 -15.89 -10.49 -26.32
N LEU A 97 -15.08 -9.44 -26.46
CA LEU A 97 -15.49 -8.07 -26.18
C LEU A 97 -16.15 -7.47 -27.43
N SER A 98 -17.33 -6.88 -27.27
CA SER A 98 -17.98 -6.15 -28.36
C SER A 98 -17.19 -4.88 -28.73
N LYS A 99 -17.35 -4.43 -29.98
CA LYS A 99 -16.72 -3.18 -30.44
C LYS A 99 -17.11 -1.96 -29.59
N GLU A 100 -18.33 -1.96 -29.06
CA GLU A 100 -18.83 -0.87 -28.23
C GLU A 100 -18.19 -0.88 -26.83
N GLU A 101 -18.01 -2.07 -26.25
CA GLU A 101 -17.27 -2.23 -24.98
C GLU A 101 -15.82 -1.77 -25.13
N ILE A 102 -15.14 -2.18 -26.21
CA ILE A 102 -13.76 -1.77 -26.47
C ILE A 102 -13.65 -0.23 -26.55
N ARG A 103 -14.55 0.42 -27.29
CA ARG A 103 -14.59 1.90 -27.41
C ARG A 103 -14.85 2.57 -26.08
N LYS A 104 -15.79 2.04 -25.29
CA LYS A 104 -16.10 2.58 -23.95
C LYS A 104 -14.88 2.50 -23.04
N VAL A 105 -14.22 1.36 -23.00
CA VAL A 105 -13.02 1.15 -22.18
C VAL A 105 -11.88 2.05 -22.65
N GLU A 106 -11.66 2.17 -23.95
CA GLU A 106 -10.68 3.09 -24.53
C GLU A 106 -10.89 4.52 -24.01
N GLN A 107 -12.13 5.02 -24.07
CA GLN A 107 -12.48 6.34 -23.54
C GLN A 107 -12.22 6.45 -22.04
N GLN A 108 -12.55 5.42 -21.24
CA GLN A 108 -12.30 5.42 -19.80
C GLN A 108 -10.80 5.45 -19.47
N LEU A 109 -9.99 4.64 -20.15
CA LEU A 109 -8.54 4.60 -19.93
C LEU A 109 -7.84 5.90 -20.36
N LEU A 110 -8.25 6.49 -21.49
CA LEU A 110 -7.68 7.74 -21.99
C LEU A 110 -8.12 8.97 -21.19
N SER A 111 -9.35 8.97 -20.68
CA SER A 111 -9.87 10.09 -19.89
C SER A 111 -9.42 10.06 -18.43
N HIS A 112 -8.92 8.92 -17.95
CA HIS A 112 -8.43 8.78 -16.58
C HIS A 112 -7.23 9.71 -16.34
N LYS A 113 -7.43 10.66 -15.43
CA LYS A 113 -6.36 11.55 -14.97
C LYS A 113 -5.86 11.03 -13.62
N ARG A 114 -4.58 10.67 -13.58
CA ARG A 114 -3.91 10.32 -12.33
C ARG A 114 -4.12 11.44 -11.31
N PRO A 115 -4.66 11.14 -10.12
CA PRO A 115 -4.82 12.14 -9.07
C PRO A 115 -3.45 12.59 -8.55
N LYS A 116 -3.38 13.85 -8.08
CA LYS A 116 -2.11 14.46 -7.64
C LYS A 116 -1.74 13.97 -6.25
N LYS A 117 -0.59 13.31 -6.14
CA LYS A 117 0.06 12.95 -4.86
C LYS A 117 0.22 14.17 -3.94
N GLN A 118 -0.11 14.00 -2.66
CA GLN A 118 0.22 14.97 -1.61
C GLN A 118 1.74 15.13 -1.53
N LYS A 119 2.21 16.37 -1.39
CA LYS A 119 3.63 16.63 -1.17
C LYS A 119 3.97 16.39 0.29
N TRP A 120 5.00 15.59 0.53
CA TRP A 120 5.57 15.33 1.84
C TRP A 120 7.09 15.16 1.73
N THR A 121 7.79 15.42 2.83
CA THR A 121 9.24 15.32 2.97
C THR A 121 9.59 14.96 4.41
N ILE A 122 10.85 14.61 4.67
CA ILE A 122 11.40 14.44 6.01
C ILE A 122 11.07 15.65 6.89
N GLY A 123 10.69 15.36 8.13
CA GLY A 123 10.23 16.33 9.13
C GLY A 123 8.74 16.67 9.04
N ASN A 124 8.03 16.30 7.97
CA ASN A 124 6.59 16.59 7.90
C ASN A 124 5.81 15.82 8.95
N LEU A 125 4.96 16.57 9.65
CA LEU A 125 3.97 16.04 10.58
C LEU A 125 2.71 15.67 9.80
N PHE A 126 2.11 14.54 10.14
CA PHE A 126 0.86 14.08 9.55
C PHE A 126 -0.11 13.57 10.63
N LEU A 127 -1.39 13.60 10.32
CA LEU A 127 -2.44 13.09 11.19
C LEU A 127 -3.02 11.79 10.67
N ILE A 128 -3.16 10.81 11.55
CA ILE A 128 -3.91 9.59 11.33
C ILE A 128 -5.30 9.79 11.95
N SER A 129 -6.37 9.63 11.15
CA SER A 129 -7.74 9.72 11.68
C SER A 129 -8.13 8.39 12.29
N LEU A 130 -8.44 8.39 13.59
CA LEU A 130 -8.85 7.21 14.34
C LEU A 130 -10.38 7.05 14.32
N SER A 131 -10.84 5.83 14.50
CA SER A 131 -12.23 5.38 14.40
C SER A 131 -13.14 6.02 15.46
N ASN A 132 -12.58 6.41 16.60
CA ASN A 132 -13.26 7.16 17.64
C ASN A 132 -13.33 8.68 17.39
N ASN A 133 -13.04 9.14 16.17
CA ASN A 133 -12.97 10.54 15.75
C ASN A 133 -11.89 11.37 16.48
N THR A 134 -10.81 10.73 16.93
CA THR A 134 -9.59 11.42 17.37
C THR A 134 -8.50 11.31 16.31
N TYR A 135 -7.38 12.00 16.52
CA TYR A 135 -6.29 12.07 15.56
C TYR A 135 -4.96 11.74 16.24
N ALA A 136 -4.28 10.68 15.79
CA ALA A 136 -2.91 10.42 16.22
C ALA A 136 -1.92 11.25 15.39
N LEU A 137 -0.80 11.63 16.00
CA LEU A 137 0.25 12.40 15.34
C LEU A 137 1.40 11.50 14.91
N GLY A 138 1.78 11.59 13.64
CA GLY A 138 3.00 10.98 13.13
C GLY A 138 3.91 11.98 12.46
N GLN A 139 5.12 11.53 12.12
CA GLN A 139 6.12 12.32 11.40
C GLN A 139 6.88 11.45 10.40
N VAL A 140 7.22 12.02 9.25
CA VAL A 140 8.19 11.41 8.32
C VAL A 140 9.59 11.65 8.89
N VAL A 141 10.26 10.60 9.32
CA VAL A 141 11.50 10.66 10.13
C VAL A 141 12.72 10.61 9.23
N TRP A 142 12.72 9.73 8.23
CA TRP A 142 13.69 9.72 7.13
C TRP A 142 13.12 8.95 5.92
N LEU A 143 13.95 8.74 4.91
CA LEU A 143 13.61 7.93 3.74
C LEU A 143 14.45 6.66 3.70
N SER A 144 13.83 5.56 3.28
CA SER A 144 14.51 4.36 2.79
C SER A 144 14.28 4.27 1.29
N TYR A 145 15.31 4.58 0.50
CA TYR A 145 15.16 4.86 -0.93
C TYR A 145 14.11 5.95 -1.19
N SER A 146 12.98 5.60 -1.83
CA SER A 146 11.85 6.50 -2.08
C SER A 146 10.71 6.33 -1.09
N GLU A 147 10.77 5.33 -0.20
CA GLU A 147 9.71 5.05 0.76
C GLU A 147 9.96 5.75 2.10
N PRO A 148 8.90 6.19 2.79
CA PRO A 148 9.00 6.89 4.05
C PRO A 148 9.27 5.91 5.19
N VAL A 149 10.12 6.35 6.12
CA VAL A 149 10.16 5.81 7.48
C VAL A 149 9.44 6.79 8.38
N CYS A 150 8.38 6.33 9.03
CA CYS A 150 7.47 7.16 9.80
C CYS A 150 7.52 6.81 11.27
N GLY A 151 7.47 7.83 12.11
CA GLY A 151 7.36 7.73 13.56
C GLY A 151 5.94 8.07 14.00
N LEU A 152 5.45 7.38 15.02
CA LEU A 152 4.18 7.65 15.69
C LEU A 152 4.48 8.22 17.08
N PHE A 153 3.85 9.33 17.44
CA PHE A 153 4.01 9.94 18.76
C PHE A 153 3.03 9.36 19.78
N ASP A 154 3.40 9.40 21.05
CA ASP A 154 2.54 9.10 22.21
C ASP A 154 1.54 10.24 22.47
N ILE A 155 0.72 10.56 21.46
CA ILE A 155 -0.36 11.53 21.60
C ILE A 155 -1.46 11.33 20.57
N ASN A 156 -2.71 11.54 21.01
CA ASN A 156 -3.83 11.77 20.14
C ASN A 156 -4.62 13.03 20.54
N PHE A 157 -5.36 13.57 19.59
CA PHE A 157 -6.12 14.80 19.76
C PHE A 157 -7.61 14.57 19.45
N ARG A 158 -8.50 15.06 20.32
CA ARG A 158 -9.93 15.18 20.00
C ARG A 158 -10.21 16.35 19.05
N LYS A 159 -9.40 17.40 19.15
CA LYS A 159 -9.45 18.57 18.29
C LYS A 159 -8.03 18.88 17.82
N ILE A 160 -7.85 19.00 16.51
CA ILE A 160 -6.57 19.31 15.90
C ILE A 160 -6.07 20.67 16.44
N PRO A 161 -4.87 20.74 17.05
CA PRO A 161 -4.31 21.99 17.55
C PRO A 161 -3.83 22.87 16.39
N ASP A 162 -3.75 24.18 16.63
CA ASP A 162 -3.23 25.14 15.63
C ASP A 162 -1.70 25.03 15.45
N LEU A 163 -1.00 24.56 16.51
CA LEU A 163 0.44 24.32 16.53
C LEU A 163 0.72 22.98 17.20
N PHE A 164 1.68 22.23 16.64
CA PHE A 164 2.16 20.98 17.22
C PHE A 164 3.49 21.23 17.93
N ASP A 165 3.49 20.98 19.24
CA ASP A 165 4.68 21.08 20.09
C ASP A 165 5.29 19.70 20.32
N THR A 166 5.96 19.19 19.29
CA THR A 166 6.54 17.84 19.27
C THR A 166 7.66 17.63 20.28
N ASP A 167 8.25 18.71 20.81
CA ASP A 167 9.34 18.64 21.78
C ASP A 167 8.87 18.02 23.12
N ASN A 168 7.56 17.98 23.33
CA ASN A 168 6.91 17.41 24.51
C ASN A 168 6.34 16.00 24.28
N TYR A 169 6.52 15.40 23.09
CA TYR A 169 5.96 14.09 22.75
C TYR A 169 7.07 13.10 22.40
N ASN A 170 7.01 11.91 22.99
CA ASN A 170 7.91 10.82 22.65
C ASN A 170 7.37 10.03 21.46
N TYR A 171 8.26 9.43 20.66
CA TYR A 171 7.84 8.41 19.71
C TYR A 171 7.52 7.11 20.46
N ILE A 172 6.47 6.42 20.00
CA ILE A 172 6.12 5.07 20.46
C ILE A 172 6.59 3.99 19.50
N SER A 173 6.75 4.35 18.21
CA SER A 173 7.10 3.44 17.14
C SER A 173 7.76 4.22 16.00
N VAL A 174 8.68 3.57 15.29
CA VAL A 174 9.24 4.04 14.02
C VAL A 174 9.30 2.87 13.05
N LEU A 175 8.62 2.98 11.91
CA LEU A 175 8.44 1.90 10.94
C LEU A 175 8.77 2.36 9.52
N SER A 176 9.39 1.47 8.73
CA SER A 176 9.50 1.62 7.28
C SER A 176 8.19 1.22 6.61
N LEU A 177 7.58 2.14 5.88
CA LEU A 177 6.20 2.01 5.37
C LEU A 177 6.12 2.30 3.87
N THR A 178 5.12 1.73 3.20
CA THR A 178 4.69 2.22 1.89
C THR A 178 4.06 3.60 2.02
N SER A 179 4.35 4.48 1.06
CA SER A 179 3.86 5.86 1.02
C SER A 179 2.36 6.05 0.73
N CYS A 180 1.57 4.98 0.58
CA CYS A 180 0.18 5.07 0.12
C CYS A 180 -0.68 6.08 0.90
N SER A 181 -0.74 5.97 2.24
CA SER A 181 -1.57 6.87 3.06
C SER A 181 -1.07 8.31 3.07
N LEU A 182 0.24 8.54 2.91
CA LEU A 182 0.79 9.89 2.74
C LEU A 182 0.46 10.47 1.37
N ASP A 183 0.44 9.64 0.32
CA ASP A 183 0.25 10.08 -1.06
C ASP A 183 -1.19 10.46 -1.37
N ASP A 184 -2.14 9.70 -0.82
CA ASP A 184 -3.58 9.78 -1.12
C ASP A 184 -4.37 10.67 -0.16
N TYR A 185 -3.68 11.41 0.71
CA TYR A 185 -4.25 12.30 1.73
C TYR A 185 -5.01 11.58 2.87
N SER A 186 -4.95 10.24 2.97
CA SER A 186 -5.47 9.52 4.14
C SER A 186 -4.76 9.98 5.42
N TRP A 187 -3.45 10.21 5.33
CA TRP A 187 -2.67 10.93 6.32
C TRP A 187 -2.45 12.36 5.86
N LYS A 188 -3.17 13.29 6.48
CA LYS A 188 -3.07 14.70 6.12
C LYS A 188 -1.78 15.28 6.69
N VAL A 189 -0.93 15.84 5.83
CA VAL A 189 0.24 16.61 6.28
C VAL A 189 -0.23 17.95 6.86
N VAL A 190 0.20 18.24 8.09
CA VAL A 190 -0.27 19.40 8.88
C VAL A 190 0.83 20.34 9.34
N GLY A 191 2.09 19.97 9.15
CA GLY A 191 3.22 20.81 9.54
C GLY A 191 4.56 20.22 9.19
N ASN A 192 5.62 20.87 9.67
CA ASN A 192 6.98 20.39 9.58
C ASN A 192 7.72 20.74 10.88
N LYS A 193 8.51 19.81 11.38
CA LYS A 193 9.36 19.94 12.55
C LYS A 193 10.65 19.15 12.33
N ASP A 194 11.67 19.52 13.07
CA ASP A 194 12.91 18.76 13.10
C ASP A 194 12.65 17.35 13.66
N VAL A 195 13.44 16.40 13.19
CA VAL A 195 13.37 15.01 13.61
C VAL A 195 14.32 14.81 14.78
N MET A 196 13.79 14.32 15.90
CA MET A 196 14.52 14.26 17.17
C MET A 196 14.97 12.85 17.58
N ILE A 197 14.60 11.81 16.83
CA ILE A 197 14.97 10.42 17.10
C ILE A 197 16.16 9.97 16.27
N ASP A 198 17.11 9.29 16.90
CA ASP A 198 18.27 8.71 16.22
C ASP A 198 17.97 7.27 15.73
N LYS A 199 18.62 6.87 14.64
CA LYS A 199 18.46 5.50 14.10
C LYS A 199 18.91 4.42 15.08
N SER A 200 19.82 4.71 16.00
CA SER A 200 20.30 3.77 17.02
C SER A 200 19.24 3.44 18.07
N GLU A 201 18.19 4.25 18.19
CA GLU A 201 17.05 4.02 19.09
C GLU A 201 15.99 3.12 18.46
N VAL A 202 16.09 2.85 17.15
CA VAL A 202 15.11 2.09 16.38
C VAL A 202 15.66 0.71 16.05
N ASP A 203 14.81 -0.30 16.19
CA ASP A 203 15.15 -1.66 15.79
C ASP A 203 15.58 -1.73 14.32
N ARG A 204 16.71 -2.38 14.06
CA ARG A 204 17.35 -2.40 12.72
C ARG A 204 16.42 -2.88 11.60
N LYS A 205 15.49 -3.78 11.89
CA LYS A 205 14.49 -4.25 10.92
C LYS A 205 13.57 -3.12 10.41
N HIS A 206 13.38 -2.05 11.18
CA HIS A 206 12.43 -0.97 10.90
C HIS A 206 13.08 0.34 10.42
N ILE A 207 14.41 0.48 10.50
CA ILE A 207 15.10 1.70 10.04
C ILE A 207 15.05 1.90 8.52
N GLY A 208 14.65 0.86 7.78
CA GLY A 208 14.65 0.82 6.32
C GLY A 208 16.06 0.72 5.75
N GLY A 209 16.28 -0.25 4.88
CA GLY A 209 17.59 -0.50 4.26
C GLY A 209 17.60 -1.78 3.43
N SER A 210 18.75 -2.11 2.86
CA SER A 210 18.98 -3.35 2.12
C SER A 210 19.59 -4.46 2.98
N GLU A 211 19.58 -4.29 4.31
CA GLU A 211 20.16 -5.27 5.22
C GLU A 211 19.26 -6.50 5.33
N ILE A 212 19.87 -7.67 5.53
CA ILE A 212 19.14 -8.93 5.75
C ILE A 212 18.25 -8.76 6.98
N GLY A 213 16.95 -9.00 6.81
CA GLY A 213 15.95 -8.84 7.87
C GLY A 213 15.28 -7.46 7.93
N SER A 214 15.58 -6.55 7.00
CA SER A 214 14.81 -5.30 6.84
C SER A 214 13.37 -5.62 6.45
N ILE A 215 12.41 -4.93 7.07
CA ILE A 215 10.98 -5.12 6.85
C ILE A 215 10.38 -3.79 6.37
N SER A 216 9.52 -3.86 5.36
CA SER A 216 8.67 -2.75 4.94
C SER A 216 7.22 -3.17 5.13
N HIS A 217 6.43 -2.31 5.75
CA HIS A 217 5.02 -2.55 5.99
C HIS A 217 4.16 -1.73 5.04
N THR A 218 2.92 -2.15 4.83
CA THR A 218 1.93 -1.23 4.27
C THR A 218 1.62 -0.12 5.28
N SER A 219 1.23 1.07 4.82
CA SER A 219 0.89 2.19 5.70
C SER A 219 -0.15 1.81 6.76
N GLY A 220 -1.09 0.92 6.43
CA GLY A 220 -2.17 0.45 7.30
C GLY A 220 -1.70 -0.11 8.65
N VAL A 221 -0.49 -0.66 8.72
CA VAL A 221 0.07 -1.18 9.99
C VAL A 221 0.22 -0.06 11.02
N LEU A 222 0.52 1.18 10.60
CA LEU A 222 0.62 2.31 11.52
C LEU A 222 -0.76 2.82 11.96
N ASP A 223 -1.78 2.70 11.09
CA ASP A 223 -3.18 3.00 11.44
C ASP A 223 -3.65 2.04 12.55
N ASP A 224 -3.46 0.74 12.32
CA ASP A 224 -3.87 -0.32 13.24
C ASP A 224 -3.12 -0.21 14.59
N LEU A 225 -1.81 0.06 14.55
CA LEU A 225 -1.02 0.29 15.76
C LEU A 225 -1.52 1.51 16.55
N ALA A 226 -1.86 2.62 15.88
CA ALA A 226 -2.37 3.80 16.55
C ALA A 226 -3.71 3.52 17.26
N GLU A 227 -4.64 2.81 16.60
CA GLU A 227 -5.92 2.41 17.18
C GLU A 227 -5.72 1.49 18.40
N ALA A 228 -4.85 0.49 18.30
CA ALA A 228 -4.57 -0.44 19.39
C ALA A 228 -3.87 0.25 20.59
N TYR A 229 -2.90 1.13 20.32
CA TYR A 229 -2.15 1.85 21.35
C TYR A 229 -3.05 2.80 22.15
N PHE A 230 -3.94 3.53 21.48
CA PHE A 230 -4.89 4.42 22.16
C PHE A 230 -6.15 3.71 22.69
N GLY A 231 -6.14 2.37 22.77
CA GLY A 231 -7.20 1.58 23.40
C GLY A 231 -8.53 1.62 22.66
N ILE A 232 -8.49 1.76 21.33
CA ILE A 232 -9.68 1.80 20.47
C ILE A 232 -9.93 0.42 19.83
N GLN A 233 -8.85 -0.23 19.41
CA GLN A 233 -8.87 -1.60 18.90
C GLN A 233 -8.24 -2.58 19.90
N LEU A 234 -8.55 -3.86 19.74
CA LEU A 234 -7.90 -4.94 20.48
C LEU A 234 -6.40 -4.98 20.18
N TRP A 235 -5.59 -5.15 21.20
CA TRP A 235 -4.15 -5.29 21.04
C TRP A 235 -3.75 -6.67 20.49
N ASN A 236 -4.53 -7.70 20.77
CA ASN A 236 -4.20 -9.09 20.42
C ASN A 236 -5.17 -9.71 19.41
N ASP A 237 -5.73 -8.92 18.49
CA ASP A 237 -6.61 -9.43 17.42
C ASP A 237 -5.85 -9.92 16.17
N MET A 238 -4.60 -9.52 16.00
CA MET A 238 -3.72 -10.02 14.95
C MET A 238 -3.42 -11.52 15.16
N TYR A 239 -2.97 -12.20 14.10
CA TYR A 239 -2.66 -13.65 14.15
C TYR A 239 -1.62 -13.99 15.24
N ASP A 240 -0.55 -13.21 15.30
CA ASP A 240 0.40 -13.21 16.42
C ASP A 240 -0.14 -12.30 17.54
N GLU A 241 -0.23 -12.84 18.76
CA GLU A 241 -0.85 -12.14 19.89
C GLU A 241 -0.04 -10.93 20.38
N ASP A 242 1.28 -10.96 20.15
CA ASP A 242 2.21 -9.90 20.53
C ASP A 242 2.69 -9.10 19.30
N TYR A 243 1.92 -9.13 18.21
CA TYR A 243 2.29 -8.46 16.96
C TYR A 243 2.60 -6.97 17.15
N TYR A 244 1.75 -6.23 17.87
CA TYR A 244 1.96 -4.79 18.08
C TYR A 244 3.12 -4.48 19.02
N ASP A 245 3.46 -5.37 19.96
CA ASP A 245 4.64 -5.18 20.82
C ASP A 245 5.93 -5.16 20.01
N GLN A 246 5.97 -5.95 18.93
CA GLN A 246 7.12 -6.00 18.02
C GLN A 246 7.29 -4.73 17.16
N LEU A 247 6.30 -3.83 17.15
CA LEU A 247 6.33 -2.56 16.42
C LEU A 247 6.72 -1.38 17.30
N LEU A 248 6.70 -1.54 18.63
CA LEU A 248 7.08 -0.48 19.56
C LEU A 248 8.60 -0.25 19.53
N LEU A 249 9.02 0.97 19.88
CA LEU A 249 10.43 1.23 20.16
C LEU A 249 10.89 0.37 21.36
N PRO A 250 12.16 -0.05 21.42
CA PRO A 250 12.67 -0.91 22.50
C PRO A 250 12.48 -0.33 23.92
N SER A 251 12.39 1.00 24.03
CA SER A 251 12.17 1.73 25.30
C SER A 251 10.69 1.85 25.69
N VAL A 252 9.76 1.44 24.82
CA VAL A 252 8.33 1.65 24.98
C VAL A 252 7.65 0.31 25.25
N THR A 253 6.87 0.26 26.32
CA THR A 253 6.05 -0.92 26.64
C THR A 253 4.62 -0.70 26.19
N ARG A 254 3.89 -1.81 26.01
CA ARG A 254 2.45 -1.81 25.79
C ARG A 254 1.75 -0.88 26.80
N PRO A 255 0.87 0.03 26.36
CA PRO A 255 0.23 0.97 27.26
C PRO A 255 -0.83 0.26 28.12
N SER A 256 -1.03 0.75 29.35
CA SER A 256 -2.06 0.19 30.25
C SER A 256 -3.50 0.36 29.75
N THR A 257 -3.72 1.21 28.74
CA THR A 257 -5.00 1.44 28.08
C THR A 257 -5.33 0.41 27.00
N SER A 258 -4.40 -0.48 26.65
CA SER A 258 -4.62 -1.52 25.65
C SER A 258 -5.76 -2.46 26.05
N ILE A 259 -6.63 -2.78 25.09
CA ILE A 259 -7.70 -3.76 25.28
C ILE A 259 -7.15 -5.14 24.89
N ILE A 260 -7.13 -6.09 25.82
CA ILE A 260 -6.57 -7.42 25.60
C ILE A 260 -7.63 -8.47 25.96
N LEU A 261 -7.93 -9.36 25.02
CA LEU A 261 -8.80 -10.50 25.27
C LEU A 261 -8.04 -11.63 25.96
N SER A 262 -8.70 -12.39 26.85
CA SER A 262 -8.17 -13.67 27.32
C SER A 262 -8.06 -14.69 26.18
N PRO A 263 -7.26 -15.76 26.32
CA PRO A 263 -7.11 -16.76 25.26
C PRO A 263 -8.44 -17.36 24.77
N LEU A 264 -9.39 -17.61 25.69
CA LEU A 264 -10.72 -18.14 25.34
C LEU A 264 -11.60 -17.12 24.62
N GLU A 265 -11.53 -15.85 25.00
CA GLU A 265 -12.27 -14.78 24.32
C GLU A 265 -11.72 -14.52 22.92
N ARG A 266 -10.39 -14.53 22.78
CA ARG A 266 -9.70 -14.38 21.50
C ARG A 266 -10.03 -15.53 20.54
N GLU A 267 -10.03 -16.78 21.02
CA GLU A 267 -10.41 -17.93 20.19
C GLU A 267 -11.85 -17.81 19.66
N ARG A 268 -12.76 -17.24 20.46
CA ARG A 268 -14.14 -17.00 20.04
C ARG A 268 -14.27 -15.83 19.07
N TYR A 269 -13.42 -14.81 19.23
CA TYR A 269 -13.41 -13.62 18.38
C TYR A 269 -12.87 -13.90 16.97
N LEU A 270 -11.88 -14.79 16.85
CA LEU A 270 -11.23 -15.14 15.58
C LEU A 270 -11.96 -16.21 14.75
N LYS A 271 -13.05 -16.78 15.28
CA LYS A 271 -13.92 -17.76 14.57
C LYS A 271 -15.05 -17.07 13.85
#